data_AF-A0A2P4Z6Y2-F1
#
_entry.id   AF-A0A2P4Z6Y2-F1
#
_cell.length_a   1.000
_cell.length_b   1.000
_cell.length_c   1.000
_cell.angle_alpha   90.00
_cell.angle_beta   90.00
_cell.angle_gamma   90.00
#
_symmetry.space_group_name_H-M   'P 1'
#
loop_
_entity.id
_entity.type
_entity.pdbx_description
1 polymer ?
#
loop_
_entity_poly.entity_id
_entity_poly.type
_entity_poly.pdbx_seq_one_letter_code
_entity_poly.pdbx_strand_id
1 'polypeptide(L)'
;MAPGQKLPAWYCRLVALTIEKKRDVRPEDFDEDLSDIDATPKYNGVGNNPSELNCDCDGEDTECDCQSSNDSEHSSERSYNGSDADYYYELKHEREERKQQLRDMEVEEKEEKERLRESESVKEEEVQAAYKSLQQAEIRGSLLCPLDSIASKTFRLYSLDYFDYRYDPVYYPSKYVEFYYIEEGDSTCTYKQPPTEETKIQGHLYLNVDCGCDFALFSPPKQAGLKKYSLKDVDGNFAPIFQFISNDHLIVTVSRDLVFMDVPVPPLAPDMFTFHGVRYDYKEEKRRRDEERKPQRSPSPRETWFEMSHPMGTWNIGAL
;
A
#
# COMPACT_ATOMS: atom_id res chain seq x y z
N MET A 1 -0.74 46.89 30.92
CA MET A 1 0.46 46.20 30.39
C MET A 1 0.58 44.88 31.16
N ALA A 2 0.29 43.75 30.52
CA ALA A 2 0.49 42.45 31.16
C ALA A 2 1.97 42.05 30.98
N PRO A 3 2.71 41.81 32.07
CA PRO A 3 4.10 41.39 32.01
C PRO A 3 4.19 39.88 31.69
N GLY A 4 5.02 39.52 30.71
CA GLY A 4 5.64 38.19 30.64
C GLY A 4 4.81 37.05 30.07
N GLN A 5 4.17 37.22 28.90
CA GLN A 5 3.83 36.05 28.09
C GLN A 5 5.13 35.36 27.67
N LYS A 6 5.43 34.22 28.30
CA LYS A 6 6.49 33.33 27.85
C LYS A 6 6.04 32.71 26.54
N LEU A 7 6.86 32.86 25.51
CA LEU A 7 6.62 32.20 24.24
C LEU A 7 6.69 30.66 24.43
N PRO A 8 5.89 29.89 23.67
CA PRO A 8 5.93 28.44 23.73
C PRO A 8 7.33 27.88 23.46
N ALA A 9 7.64 26.74 24.10
CA ALA A 9 8.93 26.06 23.94
C ALA A 9 9.22 25.70 22.47
N TRP A 10 8.20 25.26 21.72
CA TRP A 10 8.32 24.93 20.30
C TRP A 10 8.83 26.13 19.47
N TYR A 11 8.30 27.33 19.73
CA TYR A 11 8.70 28.54 19.00
C TYR A 11 10.15 28.92 19.31
N CYS A 12 10.54 28.83 20.59
CA CYS A 12 11.90 29.13 21.02
C CYS A 12 12.93 28.18 20.38
N ARG A 13 12.58 26.89 20.25
CA ARG A 13 13.41 25.88 19.58
C ARG A 13 13.58 26.18 18.09
N LEU A 14 12.49 26.48 17.39
CA LEU A 14 12.55 26.80 15.96
C LEU A 14 13.36 28.06 15.68
N VAL A 15 13.20 29.11 16.49
CA VAL A 15 14.01 30.33 16.39
C VAL A 15 15.49 30.03 16.67
N ALA A 16 15.81 29.17 17.63
CA ALA A 16 17.20 28.76 17.87
C ALA A 16 17.80 28.03 16.66
N LEU A 17 17.01 27.17 15.98
CA LEU A 17 17.46 26.48 14.77
C LEU A 17 17.81 27.44 13.63
N THR A 18 17.04 28.52 13.44
CA THR A 18 17.34 29.50 12.39
C THR A 18 18.63 30.27 12.67
N ILE A 19 18.92 30.55 13.94
CA ILE A 19 20.14 31.24 14.38
C ILE A 19 21.37 30.31 14.30
N GLU A 20 21.26 29.10 14.85
CA GLU A 20 22.39 28.16 14.96
C GLU A 20 22.74 27.50 13.63
N LYS A 21 21.73 27.02 12.89
CA LYS A 21 21.93 26.28 11.64
C LYS A 21 21.86 27.17 10.40
N LYS A 22 21.52 28.47 10.55
CA LYS A 22 21.44 29.46 9.46
C LYS A 22 20.59 28.97 8.28
N ARG A 23 19.46 28.35 8.59
CA ARG A 23 18.48 27.88 7.60
C ARG A 23 17.08 28.21 8.08
N ASP A 24 16.15 28.29 7.14
CA ASP A 24 14.73 28.45 7.44
C ASP A 24 14.15 27.19 8.12
N VAL A 25 13.05 27.40 8.84
CA VAL A 25 12.24 26.35 9.44
C VAL A 25 11.63 25.50 8.31
N ARG A 26 11.66 24.18 8.49
CA ARG A 26 11.05 23.21 7.57
C ARG A 26 9.87 22.51 8.24
N PRO A 27 8.92 21.96 7.46
CA PRO A 27 7.81 21.18 8.00
C PRO A 27 8.24 20.08 8.97
N GLU A 28 9.34 19.38 8.69
CA GLU A 28 9.83 18.29 9.54
C GLU A 28 10.40 18.77 10.88
N ASP A 29 10.77 20.06 10.99
CA ASP A 29 11.25 20.60 12.26
C ASP A 29 10.15 20.65 13.30
N PHE A 30 8.88 20.80 12.89
CA PHE A 30 7.74 20.82 13.81
C PHE A 30 7.46 19.44 14.41
N ASP A 31 7.77 18.35 13.71
CA ASP A 31 7.44 16.97 14.10
C ASP A 31 7.97 16.59 15.51
N GLU A 32 9.10 17.19 15.94
CA GLU A 32 9.67 17.00 17.28
C GLU A 32 8.75 17.50 18.41
N ASP A 33 7.89 18.49 18.13
CA ASP A 33 6.95 19.09 19.10
C ASP A 33 5.48 18.72 18.81
N LEU A 34 5.23 17.75 17.92
CA LEU A 34 3.90 17.30 17.51
C LEU A 34 3.57 15.89 18.03
N SER A 35 4.18 15.45 19.13
CA SER A 35 3.93 14.13 19.73
C SER A 35 2.49 13.88 20.21
N ASP A 36 1.68 14.93 20.35
CA ASP A 36 0.36 14.89 21.01
C ASP A 36 -0.82 14.85 20.01
N ILE A 37 -0.64 14.30 18.81
CA ILE A 37 -1.67 14.24 17.75
C ILE A 37 -2.96 13.51 18.18
N ASP A 38 -2.91 12.71 19.26
CA ASP A 38 -4.08 12.01 19.83
C ASP A 38 -4.97 12.88 20.75
N ALA A 39 -4.62 14.14 21.04
CA ALA A 39 -5.32 14.95 22.05
C ALA A 39 -6.52 15.78 21.54
N THR A 40 -7.05 15.52 20.34
CA THR A 40 -8.30 16.16 19.87
C THR A 40 -9.47 15.17 19.89
N PRO A 41 -10.61 15.51 20.54
CA PRO A 41 -11.72 14.59 20.68
C PRO A 41 -12.34 14.29 19.31
N LYS A 42 -12.38 13.00 18.97
CA LYS A 42 -13.08 12.45 17.80
C LYS A 42 -14.51 12.98 17.78
N TYR A 43 -14.82 13.85 16.82
CA TYR A 43 -16.18 14.28 16.53
C TYR A 43 -16.95 13.11 15.89
N ASN A 44 -17.36 12.14 16.69
CA ASN A 44 -18.35 11.14 16.31
C ASN A 44 -19.73 11.82 16.35
N GLY A 45 -20.32 12.07 15.19
CA GLY A 45 -21.66 12.65 15.12
C GLY A 45 -22.75 11.72 15.67
N VAL A 46 -23.45 12.16 16.71
CA VAL A 46 -24.85 11.80 17.02
C VAL A 46 -25.47 12.99 17.74
N GLY A 47 -26.60 13.50 17.22
CA GLY A 47 -27.29 14.66 17.78
C GLY A 47 -27.81 14.44 19.20
N ASN A 48 -27.67 15.47 20.04
CA ASN A 48 -28.68 15.96 20.99
C ASN A 48 -28.14 17.20 21.76
N ASN A 49 -28.87 18.31 21.61
CA ASN A 49 -28.93 19.58 22.36
C ASN A 49 -27.68 20.23 23.04
N PRO A 50 -27.54 21.57 22.95
CA PRO A 50 -26.41 22.32 23.48
C PRO A 50 -26.72 22.83 24.89
N SER A 51 -25.98 22.40 25.90
CA SER A 51 -25.74 23.15 27.15
C SER A 51 -24.76 22.37 28.02
N GLU A 52 -23.78 23.09 28.56
CA GLU A 52 -22.75 22.65 29.52
C GLU A 52 -21.55 21.89 28.95
N LEU A 53 -20.68 22.64 28.26
CA LEU A 53 -19.25 22.33 28.18
C LEU A 53 -18.57 22.80 29.47
N ASN A 54 -18.37 21.90 30.43
CA ASN A 54 -17.38 22.09 31.49
C ASN A 54 -15.99 21.81 30.90
N CYS A 55 -15.15 22.85 30.74
CA CYS A 55 -13.70 22.69 30.60
C CYS A 55 -13.14 22.48 32.00
N ASP A 56 -12.74 21.25 32.32
CA ASP A 56 -11.82 21.00 33.42
C ASP A 56 -10.41 21.15 32.85
N CYS A 57 -9.79 22.26 33.24
CA CYS A 57 -8.53 22.74 32.72
C CYS A 57 -7.49 22.76 33.84
N ASP A 58 -7.05 21.56 34.27
CA ASP A 58 -6.09 21.35 35.36
C ASP A 58 -4.73 20.85 34.84
N GLY A 59 -4.08 21.65 33.97
CA GLY A 59 -2.71 21.39 33.51
C GLY A 59 -1.96 22.69 33.25
N GLU A 60 -0.76 22.85 33.82
CA GLU A 60 0.02 24.09 33.77
C GLU A 60 0.64 24.41 32.40
N ASP A 61 0.52 23.52 31.41
CA ASP A 61 1.14 23.65 30.08
C ASP A 61 0.15 23.57 28.89
N THR A 62 -1.16 23.65 29.11
CA THR A 62 -2.16 23.50 28.04
C THR A 62 -2.88 24.82 27.75
N GLU A 63 -2.55 25.49 26.64
CA GLU A 63 -3.40 26.57 26.10
C GLU A 63 -4.74 25.97 25.66
N CYS A 64 -5.82 26.34 26.36
CA CYS A 64 -7.16 25.77 26.20
C CYS A 64 -7.87 26.37 24.98
N ASP A 65 -8.08 25.58 23.93
CA ASP A 65 -8.90 25.95 22.76
C ASP A 65 -10.38 25.62 23.02
N CYS A 66 -11.09 26.51 23.72
CA CYS A 66 -12.55 26.47 23.77
C CYS A 66 -13.14 27.15 22.52
N GLN A 67 -13.35 26.39 21.45
CA GLN A 67 -14.10 26.87 20.28
C GLN A 67 -15.56 27.15 20.66
N SER A 68 -15.85 28.41 20.96
CA SER A 68 -17.23 28.89 21.02
C SER A 68 -17.77 28.93 19.59
N SER A 69 -18.67 28.00 19.27
CA SER A 69 -19.41 27.96 18.02
C SER A 69 -20.22 29.25 17.87
N ASN A 70 -19.67 30.24 17.18
CA ASN A 70 -20.41 31.30 16.51
C ASN A 70 -19.52 31.89 15.41
N ASP A 71 -20.08 31.93 14.20
CA ASP A 71 -19.53 32.53 12.99
C ASP A 71 -18.79 33.85 13.26
N SER A 72 -17.49 33.87 12.98
CA SER A 72 -16.72 35.09 12.76
C SER A 72 -15.42 34.74 12.03
N GLU A 73 -15.17 35.45 10.95
CA GLU A 73 -13.98 35.41 10.09
C GLU A 73 -12.67 35.25 10.88
N HIS A 74 -11.76 34.43 10.33
CA HIS A 74 -10.40 34.09 10.78
C HIS A 74 -9.55 35.29 11.26
N SER A 75 -9.88 35.83 12.42
CA SER A 75 -9.09 36.77 13.18
C SER A 75 -8.86 36.15 14.56
N SER A 76 -7.98 35.14 14.59
CA SER A 76 -7.37 34.70 15.84
C SER A 76 -6.86 35.95 16.55
N GLU A 77 -7.43 36.28 17.71
CA GLU A 77 -7.01 37.43 18.49
C GLU A 77 -5.50 37.35 18.72
N ARG A 78 -4.76 38.25 18.08
CA ARG A 78 -3.30 38.33 18.24
C ARG A 78 -2.99 38.85 19.65
N SER A 79 -2.88 37.92 20.59
CA SER A 79 -2.57 38.17 21.99
C SER A 79 -1.10 38.55 22.22
N TYR A 80 -0.18 38.12 21.36
CA TYR A 80 1.25 38.40 21.40
C TYR A 80 1.61 39.56 20.46
N ASN A 81 2.12 40.66 21.04
CA ASN A 81 2.53 41.88 20.30
C ASN A 81 4.04 42.15 20.38
N GLY A 82 4.86 41.10 20.43
CA GLY A 82 6.32 41.22 20.36
C GLY A 82 6.83 41.76 19.01
N SER A 83 8.11 42.13 18.94
CA SER A 83 8.74 42.60 17.69
C SER A 83 8.77 41.54 16.59
N ASP A 84 8.71 40.28 16.98
CA ASP A 84 8.67 39.08 16.16
C ASP A 84 7.25 38.47 16.08
N ALA A 85 6.21 39.21 16.49
CA ALA A 85 4.84 38.70 16.52
C ALA A 85 4.35 38.17 15.17
N ASP A 86 4.65 38.85 14.07
CA ASP A 86 4.27 38.37 12.74
C ASP A 86 4.91 37.01 12.43
N TYR A 87 6.20 36.85 12.74
CA TYR A 87 6.93 35.60 12.54
C TYR A 87 6.42 34.48 13.46
N TYR A 88 6.08 34.81 14.71
CA TYR A 88 5.42 33.88 15.63
C TYR A 88 4.10 33.34 15.08
N TYR A 89 3.23 34.22 14.57
CA TYR A 89 1.93 33.80 14.03
C TYR A 89 2.06 33.04 12.71
N GLU A 90 3.07 33.35 11.89
CA GLU A 90 3.40 32.57 10.69
C GLU A 90 3.80 31.13 11.07
N LEU A 91 4.77 30.95 11.98
CA LEU A 91 5.17 29.62 12.43
C LEU A 91 4.05 28.90 13.18
N LYS A 92 3.17 29.62 13.89
CA LYS A 92 1.99 29.03 14.53
C LYS A 92 1.03 28.47 13.49
N HIS A 93 0.80 29.18 12.39
CA HIS A 93 -0.02 28.70 11.27
C HIS A 93 0.60 27.47 10.61
N GLU A 94 1.89 27.53 10.26
CA GLU A 94 2.61 26.40 9.66
C GLU A 94 2.59 25.15 10.55
N ARG A 95 2.71 25.33 11.88
CA ARG A 95 2.58 24.23 12.85
C ARG A 95 1.20 23.58 12.80
N GLU A 96 0.12 24.36 12.72
CA GLU A 96 -1.25 23.83 12.61
C GLU A 96 -1.50 23.15 11.27
N GLU A 97 -0.97 23.69 10.17
CA GLU A 97 -1.01 23.03 8.85
C GLU A 97 -0.26 21.69 8.89
N ARG A 98 0.92 21.64 9.51
CA ARG A 98 1.70 20.40 9.63
C ARG A 98 0.97 19.34 10.46
N LYS A 99 0.31 19.74 11.55
CA LYS A 99 -0.57 18.82 12.32
C LYS A 99 -1.67 18.24 11.46
N GLN A 100 -2.32 19.06 10.63
CA GLN A 100 -3.38 18.59 9.74
C GLN A 100 -2.82 17.63 8.70
N GLN A 101 -1.69 17.96 8.07
CA GLN A 101 -1.03 17.08 7.09
C GLN A 101 -0.67 15.72 7.69
N LEU A 102 -0.14 15.68 8.91
CA LEU A 102 0.19 14.42 9.58
C LEU A 102 -1.05 13.56 9.84
N ARG A 103 -2.17 14.18 10.27
CA ARG A 103 -3.45 13.48 10.43
C ARG A 103 -3.97 12.94 9.10
N ASP A 104 -3.92 13.75 8.05
CA ASP A 104 -4.40 13.34 6.73
C ASP A 104 -3.53 12.19 6.18
N MET A 105 -2.20 12.26 6.34
CA MET A 105 -1.28 11.18 5.98
C MET A 105 -1.57 9.88 6.75
N GLU A 106 -1.84 9.95 8.06
CA GLU A 106 -2.17 8.77 8.86
C GLU A 106 -3.48 8.12 8.41
N VAL A 107 -4.50 8.95 8.11
CA VAL A 107 -5.77 8.49 7.57
C VAL A 107 -5.56 7.83 6.21
N GLU A 108 -4.83 8.47 5.30
CA GLU A 108 -4.52 7.94 3.96
C GLU A 108 -3.75 6.61 4.05
N GLU A 109 -2.73 6.51 4.91
CA GLU A 109 -1.97 5.27 5.11
C GLU A 109 -2.87 4.14 5.61
N LYS A 110 -3.76 4.44 6.56
CA LYS A 110 -4.71 3.47 7.10
C LYS A 110 -5.72 3.02 6.05
N GLU A 111 -6.27 3.95 5.28
CA GLU A 111 -7.20 3.65 4.18
C GLU A 111 -6.53 2.84 3.05
N GLU A 112 -5.28 3.15 2.71
CA GLU A 112 -4.51 2.35 1.75
C GLU A 112 -4.25 0.94 2.28
N LYS A 113 -3.82 0.81 3.54
CA LYS A 113 -3.60 -0.49 4.17
C LYS A 113 -4.88 -1.34 4.20
N GLU A 114 -6.02 -0.75 4.55
CA GLU A 114 -7.32 -1.44 4.57
C GLU A 114 -7.72 -1.92 3.16
N ARG A 115 -7.61 -1.05 2.16
CA ARG A 115 -7.86 -1.37 0.75
C ARG A 115 -6.98 -2.52 0.23
N LEU A 116 -5.70 -2.52 0.59
CA LEU A 116 -4.78 -3.61 0.23
C LEU A 116 -5.18 -4.91 0.92
N ARG A 117 -5.57 -4.86 2.20
CA ARG A 117 -6.05 -6.02 2.95
C ARG A 117 -7.33 -6.61 2.34
N GLU A 118 -8.27 -5.76 1.91
CA GLU A 118 -9.46 -6.18 1.18
C GLU A 118 -9.11 -6.85 -0.15
N SER A 119 -8.18 -6.27 -0.92
CA SER A 119 -7.72 -6.87 -2.18
C SER A 119 -7.09 -8.24 -1.97
N GLU A 120 -6.33 -8.44 -0.89
CA GLU A 120 -5.78 -9.75 -0.50
C GLU A 120 -6.91 -10.73 -0.19
N SER A 121 -7.88 -10.33 0.64
CA SER A 121 -9.05 -11.15 1.01
C SER A 121 -9.84 -11.63 -0.21
N VAL A 122 -10.14 -10.73 -1.16
CA VAL A 122 -10.88 -11.07 -2.38
C VAL A 122 -10.14 -12.13 -3.20
N LYS A 123 -8.81 -12.04 -3.28
CA LYS A 123 -7.99 -12.99 -4.03
C LYS A 123 -7.82 -14.34 -3.32
N GLU A 124 -7.78 -14.34 -2.00
CA GLU A 124 -7.88 -15.59 -1.25
C GLU A 124 -9.21 -16.30 -1.49
N GLU A 125 -10.32 -15.57 -1.42
CA GLU A 125 -11.67 -16.11 -1.64
C GLU A 125 -11.83 -16.70 -3.05
N GLU A 126 -11.26 -16.06 -4.08
CA GLU A 126 -11.21 -16.55 -5.46
C GLU A 126 -10.56 -17.94 -5.54
N VAL A 127 -9.38 -18.11 -4.95
CA VAL A 127 -8.65 -19.38 -4.94
C VAL A 127 -9.37 -20.42 -4.08
N GLN A 128 -9.94 -20.01 -2.94
CA GLN A 128 -10.72 -20.91 -2.08
C GLN A 128 -12.00 -21.41 -2.77
N ALA A 129 -12.65 -20.57 -3.57
CA ALA A 129 -13.79 -20.99 -4.39
C ALA A 129 -13.38 -22.02 -5.46
N ALA A 130 -12.22 -21.82 -6.09
CA ALA A 130 -11.65 -22.81 -7.02
C ALA A 130 -11.32 -24.13 -6.30
N TYR A 131 -10.74 -24.06 -5.10
CA TYR A 131 -10.43 -25.23 -4.27
C TYR A 131 -11.69 -26.02 -3.87
N LYS A 132 -12.74 -25.33 -3.41
CA LYS A 132 -14.03 -25.95 -3.06
C LYS A 132 -14.68 -26.62 -4.27
N SER A 133 -14.62 -25.96 -5.43
CA SER A 133 -15.10 -26.51 -6.70
C SER A 133 -14.37 -27.81 -7.07
N LEU A 134 -13.04 -27.82 -6.93
CA LEU A 134 -12.19 -29.00 -7.17
C LEU A 134 -12.53 -30.14 -6.20
N GLN A 135 -12.69 -29.83 -4.91
CA GLN A 135 -13.07 -30.81 -3.89
C GLN A 135 -14.43 -31.46 -4.19
N GLN A 136 -15.41 -30.67 -4.63
CA GLN A 136 -16.71 -31.19 -5.03
C GLN A 136 -16.63 -32.07 -6.28
N ALA A 137 -15.80 -31.71 -7.26
CA ALA A 137 -15.60 -32.50 -8.46
C ALA A 137 -14.98 -33.87 -8.13
N GLU A 138 -14.00 -33.91 -7.23
CA GLU A 138 -13.36 -35.14 -6.76
C GLU A 138 -14.33 -36.06 -6.01
N ILE A 139 -15.16 -35.50 -5.10
CA ILE A 139 -16.21 -36.25 -4.40
C ILE A 139 -17.24 -36.85 -5.38
N ARG A 140 -17.56 -36.13 -6.45
CA ARG A 140 -18.49 -36.59 -7.50
C ARG A 140 -17.86 -37.60 -8.47
N GLY A 141 -16.57 -37.91 -8.31
CA GLY A 141 -15.84 -38.77 -9.24
C GLY A 141 -15.71 -38.18 -10.65
N SER A 142 -15.76 -36.85 -10.76
CA SER A 142 -15.57 -36.16 -12.04
C SER A 142 -14.10 -36.20 -12.46
N LEU A 143 -13.86 -36.24 -13.77
CA LEU A 143 -12.50 -36.15 -14.31
C LEU A 143 -11.86 -34.82 -13.89
N LEU A 144 -10.67 -34.91 -13.30
CA LEU A 144 -9.88 -33.73 -12.92
C LEU A 144 -9.41 -33.00 -14.18
N CYS A 145 -9.39 -31.68 -14.11
CA CYS A 145 -8.94 -30.84 -15.20
C CYS A 145 -7.46 -31.13 -15.51
N PRO A 146 -7.11 -31.39 -16.79
CA PRO A 146 -5.72 -31.41 -17.23
C PRO A 146 -5.05 -30.06 -16.93
N LEU A 147 -3.80 -30.10 -16.50
CA LEU A 147 -2.98 -28.90 -16.36
C LEU A 147 -2.18 -28.68 -17.64
N ASP A 148 -2.22 -27.45 -18.13
CA ASP A 148 -1.28 -26.96 -19.11
C ASP A 148 0.11 -26.87 -18.48
N SER A 149 1.16 -26.83 -19.31
CA SER A 149 2.52 -26.60 -18.80
C SER A 149 2.55 -25.36 -17.90
N ILE A 150 3.11 -25.53 -16.70
CA ILE A 150 3.26 -24.42 -15.74
C ILE A 150 4.56 -23.64 -15.96
N ALA A 151 5.44 -24.13 -16.81
CA ALA A 151 6.66 -23.43 -17.16
C ALA A 151 6.35 -22.09 -17.83
N SER A 152 7.16 -21.08 -17.51
CA SER A 152 7.01 -19.69 -17.90
C SER A 152 5.71 -19.04 -17.40
N LYS A 153 5.08 -19.61 -16.35
CA LYS A 153 3.94 -18.99 -15.67
C LYS A 153 4.39 -18.41 -14.33
N THR A 154 3.88 -17.21 -14.05
CA THR A 154 4.02 -16.52 -12.78
C THR A 154 2.66 -16.49 -12.09
N PHE A 155 2.63 -16.71 -10.78
CA PHE A 155 1.44 -16.60 -9.95
C PHE A 155 1.70 -15.56 -8.87
N ARG A 156 0.85 -14.54 -8.78
CA ARG A 156 0.87 -13.60 -7.65
C ARG A 156 0.27 -14.28 -6.43
N LEU A 157 0.92 -14.10 -5.30
CA LEU A 157 0.56 -14.76 -4.06
C LEU A 157 -0.15 -13.78 -3.13
N TYR A 158 -1.24 -14.23 -2.54
CA TYR A 158 -2.06 -13.46 -1.61
C TYR A 158 -2.17 -14.21 -0.28
N SER A 159 -2.01 -13.51 0.83
CA SER A 159 -2.09 -14.10 2.18
C SER A 159 -2.47 -13.06 3.21
N LEU A 160 -3.64 -13.22 3.84
CA LEU A 160 -4.06 -12.36 4.96
C LEU A 160 -3.18 -12.54 6.19
N ASP A 161 -2.78 -13.79 6.49
CA ASP A 161 -1.85 -14.06 7.58
C ASP A 161 -0.52 -13.33 7.34
N TYR A 162 0.04 -13.43 6.12
CA TYR A 162 1.27 -12.70 5.81
C TYR A 162 1.06 -11.19 5.87
N PHE A 163 -0.09 -10.67 5.41
CA PHE A 163 -0.43 -9.25 5.54
C PHE A 163 -0.39 -8.83 7.02
N ASP A 164 -1.08 -9.55 7.90
CA ASP A 164 -1.23 -9.13 9.29
C ASP A 164 0.10 -9.21 10.09
N TYR A 165 1.04 -10.10 9.71
CA TYR A 165 2.31 -10.28 10.43
C TYR A 165 3.56 -9.70 9.74
N ARG A 166 3.53 -9.44 8.43
CA ARG A 166 4.70 -9.02 7.63
C ARG A 166 4.39 -7.87 6.67
N TYR A 167 3.30 -7.14 6.87
CA TYR A 167 3.04 -5.91 6.12
C TYR A 167 4.18 -4.90 6.30
N ASP A 168 4.70 -4.43 5.17
CA ASP A 168 5.70 -3.38 5.07
C ASP A 168 5.23 -2.40 3.99
N PRO A 169 4.89 -1.14 4.36
CA PRO A 169 4.36 -0.17 3.40
C PRO A 169 5.34 0.19 2.28
N VAL A 170 6.64 0.00 2.48
CA VAL A 170 7.69 0.33 1.49
C VAL A 170 7.84 -0.77 0.43
N TYR A 171 7.72 -2.04 0.84
CA TYR A 171 8.06 -3.20 -0.01
C TYR A 171 6.90 -4.17 -0.28
N TYR A 172 5.66 -3.82 0.09
CA TYR A 172 4.52 -4.74 0.01
C TYR A 172 4.22 -5.39 -1.36
N PRO A 173 4.44 -4.75 -2.54
CA PRO A 173 3.83 -5.27 -3.77
C PRO A 173 4.79 -6.13 -4.60
N SER A 174 5.10 -7.37 -4.18
CA SER A 174 5.77 -8.32 -5.08
C SER A 174 5.75 -9.80 -4.68
N LYS A 175 4.77 -10.31 -3.93
CA LYS A 175 4.73 -11.75 -3.62
C LYS A 175 4.36 -12.57 -4.87
N TYR A 176 5.24 -13.46 -5.31
CA TYR A 176 4.95 -14.33 -6.45
C TYR A 176 5.73 -15.64 -6.41
N VAL A 177 5.25 -16.61 -7.19
CA VAL A 177 6.02 -17.79 -7.59
C VAL A 177 6.10 -17.81 -9.11
N GLU A 178 7.29 -18.10 -9.63
CA GLU A 178 7.51 -18.27 -11.06
C GLU A 178 8.13 -19.64 -11.32
N PHE A 179 7.72 -20.26 -12.42
CA PHE A 179 8.28 -21.53 -12.88
C PHE A 179 8.94 -21.34 -14.24
N TYR A 180 10.10 -21.93 -14.45
CA TYR A 180 10.87 -21.80 -15.69
C TYR A 180 11.59 -23.11 -16.05
N TYR A 181 11.91 -23.26 -17.33
CA TYR A 181 12.78 -24.35 -17.77
C TYR A 181 14.23 -24.01 -17.42
N ILE A 182 15.01 -25.00 -17.00
CA ILE A 182 16.46 -24.85 -17.00
C ILE A 182 16.95 -25.07 -18.43
N GLU A 183 17.48 -24.03 -19.05
CA GLU A 183 18.29 -24.21 -20.25
C GLU A 183 19.65 -24.75 -19.81
N GLU A 184 19.89 -26.05 -20.01
CA GLU A 184 21.22 -26.61 -19.83
C GLU A 184 22.19 -25.98 -20.83
N GLY A 185 23.06 -25.10 -20.33
CA GLY A 185 24.35 -24.79 -20.94
C GLY A 185 24.37 -23.56 -21.83
N ASP A 186 24.97 -22.49 -21.31
CA ASP A 186 25.52 -21.46 -22.17
C ASP A 186 26.79 -22.01 -22.83
N SER A 187 26.70 -22.31 -24.13
CA SER A 187 27.83 -22.26 -25.08
C SER A 187 27.40 -22.34 -26.54
N THR A 188 26.14 -22.61 -26.88
CA THR A 188 25.61 -22.29 -28.21
C THR A 188 24.09 -22.21 -28.17
N CYS A 189 23.56 -20.99 -28.23
CA CYS A 189 22.15 -20.73 -28.49
C CYS A 189 21.67 -21.56 -29.69
N THR A 190 20.88 -22.60 -29.43
CA THR A 190 20.01 -23.18 -30.45
C THR A 190 18.68 -23.57 -29.81
N TYR A 191 17.63 -22.86 -30.21
CA TYR A 191 16.22 -23.21 -30.04
C TYR A 191 15.95 -24.65 -30.50
N LYS A 192 16.20 -25.66 -29.67
CA LYS A 192 16.07 -27.06 -30.11
C LYS A 192 15.63 -27.99 -28.97
N GLN A 193 14.36 -27.88 -28.61
CA GLN A 193 13.34 -28.95 -28.74
C GLN A 193 12.09 -28.52 -27.96
N PRO A 194 10.86 -28.86 -28.41
CA PRO A 194 9.70 -28.70 -27.57
C PRO A 194 9.91 -29.51 -26.28
N PRO A 195 9.56 -28.98 -25.11
CA PRO A 195 9.66 -29.70 -23.85
C PRO A 195 8.99 -31.06 -23.98
N THR A 196 9.75 -32.14 -23.82
CA THR A 196 9.19 -33.49 -23.66
C THR A 196 8.32 -33.56 -22.40
N GLU A 197 7.37 -34.51 -22.34
CA GLU A 197 6.47 -34.66 -21.16
C GLU A 197 7.19 -34.89 -19.82
N GLU A 198 8.48 -35.23 -19.85
CA GLU A 198 9.34 -35.45 -18.68
C GLU A 198 10.26 -34.26 -18.35
N THR A 199 10.09 -33.13 -19.04
CA THR A 199 10.97 -31.96 -18.84
C THR A 199 10.80 -31.45 -17.42
N LYS A 200 11.88 -31.60 -16.63
CA LYS A 200 11.92 -31.06 -15.29
C LYS A 200 12.00 -29.54 -15.38
N ILE A 201 11.32 -28.89 -14.47
CA ILE A 201 11.29 -27.43 -14.37
C ILE A 201 11.85 -27.02 -13.02
N GLN A 202 12.32 -25.77 -12.97
CA GLN A 202 12.68 -25.08 -11.76
C GLN A 202 11.66 -23.97 -11.50
N GLY A 203 11.72 -23.36 -10.32
CA GLY A 203 11.03 -22.14 -10.05
C GLY A 203 11.63 -21.45 -8.85
N HIS A 204 11.15 -20.25 -8.59
CA HIS A 204 11.50 -19.49 -7.40
C HIS A 204 10.25 -18.92 -6.76
N LEU A 205 10.23 -18.93 -5.43
CA LEU A 205 9.26 -18.22 -4.61
C LEU A 205 9.90 -16.95 -4.09
N TYR A 206 9.24 -15.84 -4.34
CA TYR A 206 9.62 -14.54 -3.82
C TYR A 206 8.49 -14.03 -2.92
N LEU A 207 8.80 -13.74 -1.66
CA LEU A 207 7.87 -13.18 -0.68
C LEU A 207 8.22 -11.73 -0.35
N ASN A 208 9.51 -11.42 -0.20
CA ASN A 208 10.03 -10.08 0.05
C ASN A 208 11.50 -10.00 -0.40
N VAL A 209 12.10 -8.81 -0.31
CA VAL A 209 13.52 -8.56 -0.64
C VAL A 209 14.45 -9.55 0.07
N ASP A 210 14.15 -9.87 1.33
CA ASP A 210 14.96 -10.75 2.16
C ASP A 210 14.37 -12.17 2.31
N CYS A 211 13.28 -12.49 1.60
CA CYS A 211 12.55 -13.74 1.82
C CYS A 211 12.14 -14.39 0.50
N GLY A 212 12.73 -15.55 0.22
CA GLY A 212 12.43 -16.35 -0.95
C GLY A 212 13.27 -17.63 -1.00
N CYS A 213 12.99 -18.49 -1.96
CA CYS A 213 13.83 -19.66 -2.23
C CYS A 213 13.68 -20.14 -3.67
N ASP A 214 14.76 -20.68 -4.23
CA ASP A 214 14.76 -21.42 -5.48
C ASP A 214 14.49 -22.90 -5.21
N PHE A 215 13.58 -23.50 -5.97
CA PHE A 215 13.25 -24.92 -5.79
C PHE A 215 14.22 -25.82 -6.54
N ALA A 216 14.37 -27.05 -6.05
CA ALA A 216 14.99 -28.12 -6.80
C ALA A 216 14.14 -28.52 -8.01
N LEU A 217 14.81 -29.06 -9.03
CA LEU A 217 14.17 -29.60 -10.25
C LEU A 217 13.07 -30.60 -9.91
N PHE A 218 11.87 -30.37 -10.45
CA PHE A 218 10.73 -31.27 -10.26
C PHE A 218 9.93 -31.49 -11.55
N SER A 219 9.15 -32.56 -11.57
CA SER A 219 8.20 -32.85 -12.64
C SER A 219 6.83 -32.27 -12.26
N PRO A 220 6.28 -31.33 -13.04
CA PRO A 220 5.00 -30.72 -12.72
C PRO A 220 3.87 -31.75 -12.81
N PRO A 221 2.80 -31.59 -12.01
CA PRO A 221 1.65 -32.47 -12.11
C PRO A 221 0.91 -32.28 -13.45
N LYS A 222 0.41 -33.40 -14.00
CA LYS A 222 -0.37 -33.40 -15.26
C LYS A 222 -1.84 -33.03 -15.07
N GLN A 223 -2.33 -33.09 -13.83
CA GLN A 223 -3.73 -32.86 -13.48
C GLN A 223 -3.81 -32.00 -12.23
N ALA A 224 -4.83 -31.14 -12.22
CA ALA A 224 -5.20 -30.39 -11.03
C ALA A 224 -5.66 -31.37 -9.95
N GLY A 225 -5.42 -31.06 -8.68
CA GLY A 225 -5.86 -31.96 -7.61
C GLY A 225 -5.50 -31.47 -6.22
N LEU A 226 -6.04 -32.17 -5.22
CA LEU A 226 -5.80 -31.92 -3.80
C LEU A 226 -4.45 -32.50 -3.31
N LYS A 227 -3.67 -33.11 -4.21
CA LYS A 227 -2.36 -33.65 -3.88
C LYS A 227 -1.38 -32.52 -3.57
N LYS A 228 -0.73 -32.64 -2.42
CA LYS A 228 0.32 -31.75 -1.93
C LYS A 228 1.69 -32.18 -2.46
N TYR A 229 2.47 -31.24 -2.95
CA TYR A 229 3.82 -31.42 -3.47
C TYR A 229 4.79 -30.63 -2.60
N SER A 230 5.61 -31.33 -1.81
CA SER A 230 6.70 -30.69 -1.08
C SER A 230 7.88 -30.50 -2.04
N LEU A 231 8.18 -29.26 -2.38
CA LEU A 231 9.30 -28.89 -3.24
C LEU A 231 10.41 -28.39 -2.31
N LYS A 232 11.51 -29.14 -2.23
CA LYS A 232 12.68 -28.68 -1.49
C LYS A 232 13.34 -27.53 -2.23
N ASP A 233 13.88 -26.58 -1.50
CA ASP A 233 14.80 -25.61 -2.06
C ASP A 233 16.10 -26.29 -2.54
N VAL A 234 16.91 -25.57 -3.31
CA VAL A 234 18.19 -26.06 -3.85
C VAL A 234 19.14 -26.50 -2.73
N ASP A 235 19.13 -25.80 -1.60
CA ASP A 235 19.99 -26.08 -0.45
C ASP A 235 19.42 -27.16 0.49
N GLY A 236 18.13 -27.50 0.36
CA GLY A 236 17.42 -28.45 1.21
C GLY A 236 17.03 -27.91 2.60
N ASN A 237 17.15 -26.60 2.84
CA ASN A 237 16.80 -25.94 4.09
C ASN A 237 15.28 -25.78 4.25
N PHE A 238 14.58 -25.51 3.15
CA PHE A 238 13.15 -25.25 3.15
C PHE A 238 12.41 -26.22 2.23
N ALA A 239 11.15 -26.50 2.57
CA ALA A 239 10.33 -27.44 1.82
C ALA A 239 8.91 -26.92 1.62
N PRO A 240 8.72 -25.80 0.90
CA PRO A 240 7.41 -25.26 0.59
C PRO A 240 6.50 -26.28 -0.08
N ILE A 241 5.22 -26.23 0.28
CA ILE A 241 4.20 -27.20 -0.13
C ILE A 241 3.28 -26.56 -1.16
N PHE A 242 3.20 -27.16 -2.33
CA PHE A 242 2.38 -26.69 -3.45
C PHE A 242 1.15 -27.57 -3.65
N GLN A 243 0.02 -26.94 -3.94
CA GLN A 243 -1.19 -27.58 -4.43
C GLN A 243 -1.63 -26.87 -5.70
N PHE A 244 -1.71 -27.61 -6.80
CA PHE A 244 -2.08 -27.07 -8.10
C PHE A 244 -3.58 -27.27 -8.31
N ILE A 245 -4.35 -26.19 -8.15
CA ILE A 245 -5.81 -26.23 -8.06
C ILE A 245 -6.46 -26.11 -9.44
N SER A 246 -5.89 -25.29 -10.32
CA SER A 246 -6.26 -25.20 -11.73
C SER A 246 -5.11 -24.61 -12.55
N ASN A 247 -5.33 -24.34 -13.84
CA ASN A 247 -4.36 -23.62 -14.68
C ASN A 247 -4.09 -22.19 -14.21
N ASP A 248 -5.01 -21.62 -13.43
CA ASP A 248 -4.98 -20.22 -12.99
C ASP A 248 -4.78 -20.09 -11.48
N HIS A 249 -4.90 -21.18 -10.72
CA HIS A 249 -4.89 -21.14 -9.27
C HIS A 249 -3.97 -22.19 -8.66
N LEU A 250 -3.22 -21.77 -7.65
CA LEU A 250 -2.42 -22.66 -6.81
C LEU A 250 -2.51 -22.22 -5.34
N ILE A 251 -2.13 -23.12 -4.44
CA ILE A 251 -1.94 -22.81 -3.03
C ILE A 251 -0.51 -23.18 -2.66
N VAL A 252 0.19 -22.26 -2.00
CA VAL A 252 1.53 -22.47 -1.45
C VAL A 252 1.45 -22.40 0.06
N THR A 253 2.05 -23.36 0.75
CA THR A 253 2.21 -23.32 2.20
C THR A 253 3.70 -23.30 2.53
N VAL A 254 4.12 -22.35 3.35
CA VAL A 254 5.51 -22.14 3.73
C VAL A 254 5.66 -22.12 5.24
N SER A 255 6.84 -22.47 5.76
CA SER A 255 7.11 -22.38 7.20
C SER A 255 7.32 -20.93 7.63
N ARG A 256 7.02 -20.66 8.89
CA ARG A 256 7.35 -19.40 9.57
C ARG A 256 8.84 -19.06 9.41
N ASP A 257 9.72 -20.05 9.51
CA ASP A 257 11.17 -19.83 9.39
C ASP A 257 11.56 -19.23 8.04
N LEU A 258 10.88 -19.60 6.94
CA LEU A 258 11.11 -18.99 5.62
C LEU A 258 10.59 -17.55 5.55
N VAL A 259 9.47 -17.25 6.23
CA VAL A 259 8.83 -15.93 6.23
C VAL A 259 9.62 -14.91 7.07
N PHE A 260 10.33 -15.38 8.10
CA PHE A 260 11.04 -14.56 9.07
C PHE A 260 12.56 -14.81 9.12
N MET A 261 13.17 -15.33 8.05
CA MET A 261 14.58 -15.78 8.04
C MET A 261 15.57 -14.89 8.83
N ASP A 262 15.54 -13.58 8.59
CA ASP A 262 16.47 -12.61 9.20
C ASP A 262 15.79 -11.59 10.12
N VAL A 263 14.55 -11.86 10.55
CA VAL A 263 13.78 -10.91 11.36
C VAL A 263 13.18 -11.56 12.61
N PRO A 264 12.99 -10.79 13.69
CA PRO A 264 12.31 -11.29 14.88
C PRO A 264 10.90 -11.78 14.55
N VAL A 265 10.58 -13.00 14.99
CA VAL A 265 9.26 -13.59 14.84
C VAL A 265 8.29 -12.98 15.85
N PRO A 266 7.12 -12.46 15.41
CA PRO A 266 6.05 -12.05 16.31
C PRO A 266 5.50 -13.24 17.13
N PRO A 267 5.23 -13.10 18.44
CA PRO A 267 4.78 -14.21 19.29
C PRO A 267 3.50 -14.92 18.83
N LEU A 268 2.64 -14.21 18.10
CA LEU A 268 1.34 -14.70 17.62
C LEU A 268 1.37 -15.17 16.16
N ALA A 269 2.50 -15.04 15.46
CA ALA A 269 2.62 -15.47 14.06
C ALA A 269 2.28 -16.98 13.95
N PRO A 270 1.64 -17.45 12.87
CA PRO A 270 1.39 -18.89 12.67
C PRO A 270 2.68 -19.66 12.36
N ASP A 271 2.70 -20.98 12.63
CA ASP A 271 3.85 -21.84 12.31
C ASP A 271 4.00 -22.04 10.79
N MET A 272 2.88 -21.99 10.07
CA MET A 272 2.79 -22.15 8.63
C MET A 272 1.94 -21.04 8.04
N PHE A 273 2.41 -20.43 6.96
CA PHE A 273 1.68 -19.42 6.21
C PHE A 273 1.10 -20.02 4.94
N THR A 274 -0.17 -19.75 4.68
CA THR A 274 -0.85 -20.19 3.45
C THR A 274 -1.00 -19.01 2.51
N PHE A 275 -0.54 -19.21 1.28
CA PHE A 275 -0.64 -18.26 0.19
C PHE A 275 -1.54 -18.81 -0.92
N HIS A 276 -2.42 -17.95 -1.40
CA HIS A 276 -3.37 -18.20 -2.45
C HIS A 276 -2.82 -17.56 -3.73
N GLY A 277 -2.44 -18.40 -4.70
CA GLY A 277 -1.81 -17.98 -5.94
C GLY A 277 -2.79 -17.80 -7.09
N VAL A 278 -2.75 -16.65 -7.75
CA VAL A 278 -3.53 -16.37 -8.98
C VAL A 278 -2.57 -16.11 -10.13
N ARG A 279 -2.78 -16.79 -11.26
CA ARG A 279 -1.93 -16.67 -12.45
C ARG A 279 -1.90 -15.23 -12.93
N TYR A 280 -0.69 -14.71 -13.10
CA TYR A 280 -0.46 -13.40 -13.64
C TYR A 280 -0.38 -13.48 -15.17
N ASP A 281 -1.36 -12.89 -15.84
CA ASP A 281 -1.31 -12.70 -17.29
C ASP A 281 -0.95 -11.24 -17.60
N TYR A 282 0.30 -11.01 -18.02
CA TYR A 282 0.78 -9.67 -18.36
C TYR A 282 -0.05 -9.02 -19.47
N LYS A 283 -0.52 -9.79 -20.45
CA LYS A 283 -1.29 -9.23 -21.57
C LYS A 283 -2.67 -8.78 -21.09
N GLU A 284 -3.32 -9.59 -20.28
CA GLU A 284 -4.62 -9.25 -19.71
C GLU A 284 -4.53 -8.06 -18.75
N GLU A 285 -3.50 -8.04 -17.89
CA GLU A 285 -3.27 -6.93 -16.97
C GLU A 285 -2.92 -5.64 -17.71
N LYS A 286 -2.15 -5.72 -18.79
CA LYS A 286 -1.87 -4.58 -19.66
C LYS A 286 -3.15 -4.08 -20.33
N ARG A 287 -4.01 -4.97 -20.84
CA ARG A 287 -5.31 -4.63 -21.43
C ARG A 287 -6.21 -3.92 -20.41
N ARG A 288 -6.30 -4.44 -19.19
CA ARG A 288 -7.05 -3.83 -18.08
C ARG A 288 -6.53 -2.43 -17.76
N ARG A 289 -5.21 -2.26 -17.61
CA ARG A 289 -4.59 -0.94 -17.40
C ARG A 289 -4.83 0.02 -18.56
N ASP A 290 -4.75 -0.46 -19.79
CA ASP A 290 -5.02 0.36 -20.98
C ASP A 290 -6.51 0.77 -21.06
N GLU A 291 -7.43 -0.08 -20.58
CA GLU A 291 -8.86 0.23 -20.47
C GLU A 291 -9.18 1.21 -19.34
N GLU A 292 -8.55 1.08 -18.18
CA GLU A 292 -8.66 2.04 -17.07
C GLU A 292 -8.02 3.40 -17.45
N ARG A 293 -6.96 3.38 -18.26
CA ARG A 293 -6.30 4.58 -18.80
C ARG A 293 -7.00 5.17 -20.01
N LYS A 294 -7.95 4.46 -20.65
CA LYS A 294 -8.81 5.12 -21.65
C LYS A 294 -9.53 6.22 -20.89
N PRO A 295 -9.30 7.49 -21.23
CA PRO A 295 -10.00 8.56 -20.56
C PRO A 295 -11.49 8.25 -20.69
N GLN A 296 -12.20 8.17 -19.56
CA GLN A 296 -13.56 8.67 -19.53
C GLN A 296 -13.43 10.12 -20.00
N ARG A 297 -13.47 10.31 -21.31
CA ARG A 297 -13.50 11.64 -21.91
C ARG A 297 -14.80 12.23 -21.41
N SER A 298 -14.73 13.00 -20.33
CA SER A 298 -15.65 14.09 -20.09
C SER A 298 -15.76 14.82 -21.44
N PRO A 299 -16.97 15.07 -21.96
CA PRO A 299 -17.09 15.87 -23.17
C PRO A 299 -16.24 17.12 -22.96
N SER A 300 -15.28 17.33 -23.87
CA SER A 300 -14.39 18.49 -23.84
C SER A 300 -15.24 19.72 -23.56
N PRO A 301 -14.95 20.54 -22.54
CA PRO A 301 -15.58 21.85 -22.37
C PRO A 301 -15.02 22.77 -23.46
N ARG A 302 -15.42 22.52 -24.70
CA ARG A 302 -15.01 23.25 -25.90
C ARG A 302 -16.00 24.37 -26.25
N GLU A 303 -16.71 24.86 -25.24
CA GLU A 303 -17.56 26.05 -25.34
C GLU A 303 -17.46 26.82 -24.01
N THR A 304 -16.27 27.31 -23.68
CA THR A 304 -16.15 28.33 -22.63
C THR A 304 -16.42 29.69 -23.26
N TRP A 305 -17.24 30.48 -22.58
CA TRP A 305 -17.71 31.83 -22.90
C TRP A 305 -16.62 32.82 -23.40
N PHE A 306 -15.35 32.52 -23.12
CA PHE A 306 -14.19 33.25 -23.65
C PHE A 306 -14.02 33.14 -25.18
N GLU A 307 -14.43 32.04 -25.83
CA GLU A 307 -14.33 31.90 -27.29
C GLU A 307 -15.48 32.59 -28.07
N MET A 308 -16.62 32.88 -27.43
CA MET A 308 -17.77 33.55 -28.07
C MET A 308 -17.69 35.08 -28.04
N SER A 309 -16.77 35.68 -27.28
CA SER A 309 -16.78 37.11 -26.99
C SER A 309 -15.73 37.94 -27.75
N HIS A 310 -14.95 37.30 -28.62
CA HIS A 310 -14.03 38.03 -29.49
C HIS A 310 -14.65 38.28 -30.87
N PRO A 311 -14.96 39.54 -31.24
CA PRO A 311 -15.32 39.85 -32.61
C PRO A 311 -14.07 39.63 -33.47
N MET A 312 -14.08 38.54 -34.24
CA MET A 312 -13.17 38.31 -35.36
C MET A 312 -13.38 39.41 -36.40
N GLY A 313 -12.65 40.51 -36.24
CA GLY A 313 -12.46 41.53 -37.27
C GLY A 313 -11.45 41.04 -38.29
N THR A 314 -11.94 40.37 -39.33
CA THR A 314 -11.34 40.25 -40.65
C THR A 314 -10.71 41.56 -41.11
N TRP A 315 -9.43 41.55 -41.50
CA TRP A 315 -9.00 42.11 -42.80
C TRP A 315 -7.84 41.27 -43.34
N ASN A 316 -8.08 40.79 -44.55
CA ASN A 316 -7.20 39.96 -45.33
C ASN A 316 -6.60 40.85 -46.43
N ILE A 317 -5.37 40.49 -46.85
CA ILE A 317 -4.74 40.76 -48.16
C ILE A 317 -4.01 42.10 -48.35
N GLY A 318 -2.72 41.97 -48.71
CA GLY A 318 -2.05 42.94 -49.57
C GLY A 318 -0.53 42.95 -49.50
N ALA A 319 0.13 41.93 -50.05
CA ALA A 319 1.53 42.04 -50.46
C ALA A 319 1.58 42.56 -51.91
N LEU A 320 1.89 43.85 -52.07
CA LEU A 320 2.84 44.44 -53.03
C LEU A 320 2.85 45.97 -52.89
#